data_AF-A0A3B7A540-F1
#
_entry.id   AF-A0A3B7A540-F1
#
_cell.length_a   1.000
_cell.length_b   1.000
_cell.length_c   1.000
_cell.angle_alpha   90.00
_cell.angle_beta   90.00
_cell.angle_gamma   90.00
#
_symmetry.space_group_name_H-M   'P 1'
#
loop_
_entity.id
_entity.type
_entity.pdbx_description
1 polymer ?
#
loop_
_entity_poly.entity_id
_entity_poly.type
_entity_poly.pdbx_seq_one_letter_code
_entity_poly.pdbx_strand_id
1 'polypeptide(L)'
;MSRTLILVIEFLVVTGLCFSIGMYLATRFEQKKKTRRRNLNPHSLPMSAFSVFDHPAARKTANDDPLEEAELFMIYGKKVKALEVLRDAMLKKRVTRAQYEAFKANHGID
;
A
#
# COMPACT_ATOMS: atom_id res chain seq x y z
N MET A 1 -38.16 -50.58 -6.28
CA MET A 1 -38.16 -49.36 -7.14
C MET A 1 -38.47 -48.06 -6.38
N SER A 2 -39.18 -48.07 -5.24
CA SER A 2 -39.43 -46.86 -4.43
C SER A 2 -38.17 -46.29 -3.76
N ARG A 3 -37.27 -47.15 -3.25
CA ARG A 3 -35.99 -46.74 -2.62
C ARG A 3 -35.06 -45.96 -3.55
N THR A 4 -34.96 -46.36 -4.82
CA THR A 4 -34.14 -45.66 -5.81
C THR A 4 -34.70 -44.28 -6.14
N LEU A 5 -36.03 -44.14 -6.15
CA LEU A 5 -36.71 -42.85 -6.37
C LEU A 5 -36.44 -41.87 -5.22
N ILE A 6 -36.47 -42.34 -3.98
CA ILE A 6 -36.18 -41.52 -2.78
C ILE A 6 -34.74 -41.01 -2.81
N LEU A 7 -33.77 -41.88 -3.13
CA LEU A 7 -32.36 -41.51 -3.21
C LEU A 7 -32.08 -40.46 -4.31
N VAL A 8 -32.77 -40.57 -5.45
CA VAL A 8 -32.62 -39.59 -6.54
C VAL A 8 -33.17 -38.21 -6.12
N ILE A 9 -34.29 -38.18 -5.39
CA ILE A 9 -34.87 -36.94 -4.89
C ILE A 9 -33.95 -36.30 -3.84
N GLU A 10 -33.42 -37.08 -2.91
CA GLU A 10 -32.43 -36.57 -1.93
C GLU A 10 -31.19 -36.01 -2.62
N PHE A 11 -30.68 -36.70 -3.64
CA PHE A 11 -29.53 -36.23 -4.40
C PHE A 11 -29.80 -34.91 -5.14
N LEU A 12 -30.98 -34.75 -5.74
CA LEU A 12 -31.40 -33.50 -6.39
C LEU A 12 -31.52 -32.35 -5.38
N VAL A 13 -32.05 -32.61 -4.19
CA VAL A 13 -32.18 -31.59 -3.14
C VAL A 13 -30.82 -31.16 -2.62
N VAL A 14 -29.92 -32.10 -2.35
CA VAL A 14 -28.57 -31.81 -1.85
C VAL A 14 -27.75 -31.05 -2.90
N THR A 15 -27.79 -31.47 -4.16
CA THR A 15 -27.06 -30.79 -5.24
C THR A 15 -27.61 -29.39 -5.50
N GLY A 16 -28.93 -29.19 -5.45
CA GLY A 16 -29.55 -27.86 -5.55
C GLY A 16 -29.15 -26.91 -4.40
N LEU A 17 -29.14 -27.41 -3.17
CA LEU A 17 -28.69 -26.65 -2.00
C LEU A 17 -27.20 -26.28 -2.10
N CYS A 18 -26.33 -27.23 -2.45
CA CYS A 18 -24.91 -26.95 -2.66
C CYS A 18 -24.68 -25.90 -3.76
N PHE A 19 -25.42 -25.98 -4.87
CA PHE A 19 -25.28 -25.04 -5.99
C PHE A 19 -25.73 -23.62 -5.62
N SER A 20 -26.87 -23.48 -4.94
CA SER A 20 -27.37 -22.18 -4.47
C SER A 20 -26.43 -21.51 -3.46
N ILE A 21 -25.85 -22.27 -2.52
CA ILE A 21 -24.84 -21.77 -1.58
C ILE A 21 -23.57 -21.31 -2.31
N GLY A 22 -23.10 -22.10 -3.28
CA GLY A 22 -21.96 -21.76 -4.12
C GLY A 22 -22.17 -20.45 -4.90
N MET A 23 -23.33 -20.27 -5.51
CA MET A 23 -23.72 -19.05 -6.22
C MET A 23 -23.86 -17.84 -5.27
N TYR A 24 -24.43 -18.04 -4.08
CA TYR A 24 -24.53 -16.98 -3.07
C TYR A 24 -23.16 -16.51 -2.56
N LEU A 25 -22.23 -17.44 -2.32
CA LEU A 25 -20.86 -17.12 -1.96
C LEU A 25 -20.13 -16.41 -3.11
N ALA A 26 -20.23 -16.91 -4.35
CA ALA A 26 -19.59 -16.32 -5.51
C ALA A 26 -20.02 -14.86 -5.73
N THR A 27 -21.33 -14.59 -5.67
CA THR A 27 -21.89 -13.23 -5.79
C THR A 27 -21.46 -12.32 -4.64
N ARG A 28 -21.39 -12.83 -3.40
CA ARG A 28 -20.85 -12.08 -2.25
C ARG A 28 -19.37 -11.75 -2.42
N PHE A 29 -18.56 -12.66 -2.94
CA PHE A 29 -17.14 -12.40 -3.22
C PHE A 29 -16.94 -11.38 -4.34
N GLU A 30 -17.75 -11.45 -5.41
CA GLU A 30 -17.73 -10.44 -6.46
C GLU A 30 -18.17 -9.07 -5.94
N GLN A 31 -19.25 -9.00 -5.15
CA GLN A 31 -19.71 -7.75 -4.53
C GLN A 31 -18.61 -7.18 -3.62
N LYS A 32 -17.97 -7.98 -2.76
CA LYS A 32 -16.83 -7.52 -1.94
C LYS A 32 -15.67 -7.01 -2.81
N LYS A 33 -15.32 -7.68 -3.91
CA LYS A 33 -14.28 -7.22 -4.85
C LYS A 33 -14.68 -5.92 -5.54
N LYS A 34 -15.93 -5.79 -5.98
CA LYS A 34 -16.45 -4.60 -6.69
C LYS A 34 -16.55 -3.39 -5.75
N THR A 35 -16.97 -3.59 -4.51
CA THR A 35 -16.99 -2.54 -3.47
C THR A 35 -15.58 -2.12 -3.07
N ARG A 36 -14.62 -3.07 -2.94
CA ARG A 36 -13.20 -2.75 -2.71
C ARG A 36 -12.59 -1.95 -3.87
N ARG A 37 -13.00 -2.25 -5.12
CA ARG A 37 -12.58 -1.49 -6.32
C ARG A 37 -13.24 -0.11 -6.44
N ARG A 38 -14.47 0.07 -5.96
CA ARG A 38 -15.15 1.39 -5.94
C ARG A 38 -14.65 2.31 -4.84
N ASN A 39 -14.14 1.76 -3.73
CA ASN A 39 -13.47 2.52 -2.65
C ASN A 39 -11.97 2.71 -2.88
N LEU A 40 -11.42 2.26 -4.02
CA LEU A 40 -10.09 2.69 -4.46
C LEU A 40 -10.22 4.13 -4.95
N ASN A 41 -10.01 5.04 -4.01
CA ASN A 41 -9.93 6.46 -4.22
C ASN A 41 -8.96 6.74 -5.39
N PRO A 42 -9.35 7.46 -6.45
CA PRO A 42 -8.46 7.78 -7.58
C PRO A 42 -7.26 8.65 -7.17
N HIS A 43 -7.19 9.07 -5.91
CA HIS A 43 -6.05 9.77 -5.30
C HIS A 43 -5.22 8.91 -4.34
N SER A 44 -5.51 7.62 -4.16
CA SER A 44 -4.58 6.74 -3.45
C SER A 44 -3.51 6.28 -4.44
N LEU A 45 -2.34 6.92 -4.38
CA LEU A 45 -1.11 6.43 -4.98
C LEU A 45 -0.95 4.91 -4.71
N PRO A 46 -0.50 4.11 -5.69
CA PRO A 46 -0.46 2.67 -5.55
C PRO A 46 0.41 2.29 -4.34
N MET A 47 -0.08 1.39 -3.49
CA MET A 47 0.64 0.86 -2.31
C MET A 47 2.03 0.32 -2.66
N SER A 48 2.26 -0.04 -3.94
CA SER A 48 3.56 -0.45 -4.48
C SER A 48 4.57 0.68 -4.67
N ALA A 49 4.14 1.95 -4.79
CA ALA A 49 5.05 3.10 -4.81
C ALA A 49 5.57 3.44 -3.40
N PHE A 50 4.85 3.03 -2.35
CA PHE A 50 5.30 3.20 -0.97
C PHE A 50 6.25 2.09 -0.51
N SER A 51 6.10 0.86 -1.03
CA SER A 51 6.94 -0.28 -0.61
C SER A 51 8.38 -0.26 -1.15
N VAL A 52 8.68 0.59 -2.14
CA VAL A 52 10.05 0.77 -2.63
C VAL A 52 10.94 1.42 -1.56
N PHE A 53 10.37 2.27 -0.69
CA PHE A 53 11.10 2.89 0.42
C PHE A 53 11.28 1.97 1.64
N ASP A 54 10.39 0.99 1.84
CA ASP A 54 10.48 0.03 2.95
C ASP A 54 11.31 -1.21 2.58
N HIS A 55 11.84 -1.28 1.36
CA HIS A 55 12.70 -2.39 0.95
C HIS A 55 14.09 -2.23 1.61
N PRO A 56 14.63 -3.27 2.28
CA PRO A 56 15.95 -3.20 2.92
C PRO A 56 17.11 -2.94 1.94
N ALA A 57 16.85 -3.05 0.63
CA ALA A 57 17.79 -2.68 -0.43
C ALA A 57 17.81 -1.17 -0.72
N ALA A 58 16.68 -0.45 -0.59
CA ALA A 58 16.65 1.02 -0.71
C ALA A 58 17.37 1.70 0.47
N ARG A 59 17.41 1.04 1.63
CA ARG A 59 18.22 1.45 2.78
C ARG A 59 19.73 1.41 2.53
N LYS A 60 20.19 0.64 1.53
CA LYS A 60 21.60 0.51 1.16
C LYS A 60 22.03 1.48 0.07
N THR A 61 21.08 2.08 -0.64
CA THR A 61 21.32 3.15 -1.63
C THR A 61 21.08 4.55 -1.07
N ALA A 62 20.64 4.68 0.19
CA ALA A 62 20.78 5.91 0.94
C ALA A 62 22.29 6.12 1.15
N ASN A 63 22.89 6.78 0.16
CA ASN A 63 24.29 7.20 0.16
C ASN A 63 24.63 7.90 1.48
N ASP A 64 25.91 7.87 1.83
CA ASP A 64 26.47 8.51 3.02
C ASP A 64 26.22 10.03 3.12
N ASP A 65 25.59 10.63 2.11
CA ASP A 65 25.22 12.04 2.09
C ASP A 65 23.74 12.27 2.48
N PRO A 66 23.48 12.78 3.70
CA PRO A 66 22.14 13.09 4.17
C PRO A 66 21.42 14.18 3.35
N LEU A 67 22.13 15.00 2.56
CA LEU A 67 21.49 15.97 1.65
C LEU A 67 20.81 15.27 0.47
N GLU A 68 21.48 14.31 -0.15
CA GLU A 68 20.94 13.54 -1.28
C GLU A 68 19.72 12.69 -0.84
N GLU A 69 19.78 12.12 0.37
CA GLU A 69 18.64 11.41 0.97
C GLU A 69 17.43 12.34 1.18
N ALA A 70 17.67 13.57 1.62
CA ALA A 70 16.61 14.56 1.78
C ALA A 70 16.02 15.01 0.43
N GLU A 71 16.85 15.19 -0.60
CA GLU A 71 16.41 15.50 -1.96
C GLU A 71 15.53 14.38 -2.53
N LEU A 72 15.89 13.12 -2.31
CA LEU A 72 15.06 11.98 -2.67
C LEU A 72 13.67 12.10 -2.02
N PHE A 73 13.58 12.33 -0.71
CA PHE A 73 12.28 12.50 -0.06
C PHE A 73 11.47 13.69 -0.60
N MET A 74 12.13 14.76 -1.06
CA MET A 74 11.49 15.89 -1.72
C MET A 74 10.90 15.52 -3.09
N ILE A 75 11.60 14.74 -3.91
CA ILE A 75 11.10 14.25 -5.21
C ILE A 75 9.81 13.44 -5.03
N TYR A 76 9.73 12.64 -3.96
CA TYR A 76 8.52 11.87 -3.64
C TYR A 76 7.45 12.67 -2.87
N GLY A 77 7.61 13.99 -2.74
CA GLY A 77 6.64 14.88 -2.09
C GLY A 77 6.56 14.75 -0.56
N LYS A 78 7.50 14.03 0.08
CA LYS A 78 7.51 13.78 1.53
C LYS A 78 8.35 14.82 2.27
N LYS A 79 7.92 16.09 2.22
CA LYS A 79 8.63 17.24 2.79
C LYS A 79 9.01 17.06 4.27
N VAL A 80 8.09 16.51 5.08
CA VAL A 80 8.31 16.29 6.51
C VAL A 80 9.45 15.30 6.76
N LYS A 81 9.50 14.21 5.99
CA LYS A 81 10.56 13.20 6.14
C LYS A 81 11.92 13.73 5.68
N ALA A 82 11.97 14.56 4.65
CA ALA A 82 13.21 15.22 4.21
C ALA A 82 13.80 16.08 5.34
N LEU A 83 12.96 16.86 6.05
CA LEU A 83 13.39 17.66 7.19
C LEU A 83 13.81 16.81 8.40
N GLU A 84 13.12 15.69 8.66
CA GLU A 84 13.49 14.76 9.73
C GLU A 84 14.88 14.17 9.50
N VAL A 85 15.19 13.73 8.28
CA VAL A 85 16.51 13.22 7.90
C VAL A 85 17.60 14.26 8.11
N LEU A 86 17.37 15.51 7.64
CA LEU A 86 18.35 16.58 7.82
C LEU A 86 18.50 17.00 9.28
N ARG A 87 17.41 16.97 10.07
CA ARG A 87 17.46 17.25 11.51
C ARG A 87 18.29 16.19 12.25
N ASP A 88 18.08 14.92 11.94
CA ASP A 88 18.87 13.82 12.50
C ASP A 88 20.34 13.90 12.07
N ALA A 89 20.60 14.32 10.83
CA ALA A 89 21.94 14.54 10.31
C ALA A 89 22.64 15.75 10.97
N MET A 90 21.91 16.83 11.28
CA MET A 90 22.42 17.96 12.06
C MET A 90 22.79 17.55 13.48
N LEU A 91 21.98 16.72 14.15
CA LEU A 91 22.29 16.19 15.49
C LEU A 91 23.58 15.36 15.48
N LYS A 92 23.83 14.64 14.39
CA LYS A 92 25.07 13.86 14.17
C LYS A 92 26.24 14.69 13.62
N LYS A 93 26.09 16.02 13.51
CA LYS A 93 27.07 16.96 12.93
C LYS A 93 27.52 16.61 11.51
N ARG A 94 26.71 15.86 10.74
CA ARG A 94 26.98 15.54 9.33
C ARG A 94 26.51 16.65 8.39
N VAL A 95 25.61 17.52 8.84
CA VAL A 95 25.07 18.67 8.10
C VAL A 95 25.18 19.93 8.93
N THR A 96 25.56 21.03 8.30
CA THR A 96 25.62 22.35 8.94
C THR A 96 24.26 23.05 8.89
N ARG A 97 24.04 23.96 9.83
CA ARG A 97 22.81 24.79 9.86
C ARG A 97 22.62 25.59 8.57
N ALA A 98 23.70 26.08 7.97
CA ALA A 98 23.65 26.80 6.70
C ALA A 98 23.15 25.93 5.55
N GLN A 99 23.58 24.65 5.50
CA GLN A 99 23.09 23.69 4.49
C GLN A 99 21.61 23.34 4.70
N TYR A 100 21.17 23.21 5.95
CA TYR A 100 19.76 23.00 6.28
C TYR A 100 18.89 24.18 5.86
N GLU A 101 19.30 25.41 6.17
CA GLU A 101 18.57 26.62 5.80
C GLU A 101 18.56 26.84 4.27
N ALA A 102 19.67 26.55 3.58
CA ALA A 102 19.75 26.58 2.12
C ALA A 102 18.81 25.55 1.48
N PHE A 103 18.78 24.32 1.98
CA PHE A 103 17.87 23.27 1.51
C PHE A 103 16.39 23.68 1.70
N LYS A 104 16.07 24.23 2.87
CA LYS A 104 14.74 24.73 3.22
C LYS A 104 14.29 25.84 2.25
N ALA A 105 15.17 26.80 1.96
CA ALA A 105 14.92 27.89 1.02
C ALA A 105 14.76 27.41 -0.43
N ASN A 106 15.64 26.51 -0.90
CA ASN A 106 15.62 25.98 -2.27
C ASN A 106 14.32 25.24 -2.61
N HIS A 107 13.69 24.63 -1.60
CA HIS A 107 12.47 23.85 -1.76
C HIS A 107 11.18 24.60 -1.35
N GLY A 108 11.29 25.89 -1.02
CA GLY A 108 10.15 26.73 -0.59
C GLY A 108 9.40 26.11 0.59
N ILE A 109 10.14 25.51 1.52
CA ILE A 109 9.59 24.93 2.74
C ILE A 109 9.73 26.03 3.79
N ASP A 110 8.69 26.80 4.09
CA ASP A 110 8.71 27.76 5.21
C ASP A 110 8.23 27.13 6.52
#